data_AF-A0A0B1T4M7-F1
#
_entry.id   AF-A0A0B1T4M7-F1
#
_cell.length_a   1.000
_cell.length_b   1.000
_cell.length_c   1.000
_cell.angle_alpha   90.00
_cell.angle_beta   90.00
_cell.angle_gamma   90.00
#
_symmetry.space_group_name_H-M   'P 1'
#
loop_
_entity.id
_entity.type
_entity.pdbx_description
1 polymer ?
#
loop_
_entity_poly.entity_id
_entity_poly.type
_entity_poly.pdbx_seq_one_letter_code
_entity_poly.pdbx_strand_id
1 'polypeptide(L)'
;MFSVFKARENQSLAEIINVVVHNYELDKNLLRITCSKSGEEFGPAKAFPDLKEKLREVLHSVLSSCSVNVLQSIQMVDQIMKAFAESDVRPPFPLRCCGDDIFTIYSLLRDFNYHYLTIGEIIQSKLQVLQPCFASLNADHLRELEEFLGPFQETFESLSQEQPNFHKVLPEWYALMHECHPSSEEISPLLRELKTKASELLVREQATTITVEHRIAAIFNPRHNRKLNLICTDHERSQACERIRALCGIRTQREPLSRDSSCEGEPHRKRRLFLNSLEDDPVGDDELECYLRSQYPAQQTRDVVTFWSTVGQAQFPSLASLARRILSVPALAPKTTFEERHASVQPEQLHTFLMLRSMFDTERDE
;
A
#
# COMPACT_ATOMS: atom_id res chain seq x y z
N MET A 1 16.98 -9.05 -2.44
CA MET A 1 18.22 -8.26 -2.63
C MET A 1 17.88 -6.78 -2.49
N PHE A 2 18.31 -6.14 -1.41
CA PHE A 2 18.20 -4.69 -1.25
C PHE A 2 19.48 -4.02 -1.78
N SER A 3 19.33 -2.87 -2.43
CA SER A 3 20.43 -2.09 -2.97
C SER A 3 20.16 -0.60 -2.75
N VAL A 4 21.17 0.15 -2.30
CA VAL A 4 21.03 1.58 -1.93
C VAL A 4 21.89 2.45 -2.83
N PHE A 5 21.30 3.42 -3.52
CA PHE A 5 22.03 4.25 -4.47
C PHE A 5 22.10 5.69 -3.99
N LYS A 6 23.31 6.26 -4.00
CA LYS A 6 23.49 7.70 -3.83
C LYS A 6 23.05 8.39 -5.11
N ALA A 7 21.96 9.14 -5.05
CA ALA A 7 21.61 10.06 -6.13
C ALA A 7 22.72 11.12 -6.26
N ARG A 8 23.19 11.39 -7.48
CA ARG A 8 24.01 12.59 -7.73
C ARG A 8 23.11 13.82 -7.67
N GLU A 9 23.67 14.99 -7.35
CA GLU A 9 22.93 16.25 -7.44
C GLU A 9 22.33 16.39 -8.84
N ASN A 10 21.02 16.65 -8.90
CA ASN A 10 20.20 16.76 -10.13
C ASN A 10 19.94 15.47 -10.92
N GLN A 11 20.26 14.28 -10.39
CA GLN A 11 19.92 13.02 -11.05
C GLN A 11 18.43 12.69 -10.89
N SER A 12 17.76 12.36 -12.00
CA SER A 12 16.34 11.95 -11.97
C SER A 12 16.18 10.54 -11.39
N LEU A 13 15.00 10.22 -10.86
CA LEU A 13 14.70 8.88 -10.34
C LEU A 13 14.81 7.81 -11.44
N ALA A 14 14.43 8.16 -12.68
CA ALA A 14 14.55 7.28 -13.83
C ALA A 14 16.01 6.95 -14.18
N GLU A 15 16.92 7.93 -14.09
CA GLU A 15 18.35 7.71 -14.28
C GLU A 15 18.94 6.79 -13.20
N ILE A 16 18.53 6.98 -11.94
CA ILE A 16 18.95 6.10 -10.83
C ILE A 16 18.50 4.67 -11.11
N ILE A 17 17.23 4.46 -11.48
CA ILE A 17 16.68 3.13 -11.81
C ILE A 17 17.45 2.49 -12.96
N ASN A 18 17.76 3.23 -14.02
CA ASN A 18 18.52 2.68 -15.15
C ASN A 18 19.93 2.23 -14.74
N VAL A 19 20.59 2.96 -13.83
CA VAL A 19 21.88 2.54 -13.25
C VAL A 19 21.72 1.27 -12.44
N VAL A 20 20.66 1.14 -11.62
CA VAL A 20 20.36 -0.09 -10.87
C VAL A 20 20.19 -1.28 -11.81
N VAL A 21 19.32 -1.11 -12.81
CA VAL A 21 18.99 -2.14 -13.80
C VAL A 21 20.24 -2.61 -14.53
N HIS A 22 21.12 -1.68 -14.91
CA HIS A 22 22.38 -2.01 -15.56
C HIS A 22 23.35 -2.75 -14.63
N ASN A 23 23.57 -2.24 -13.41
CA ASN A 23 24.55 -2.79 -12.47
C ASN A 23 24.21 -4.21 -11.98
N TYR A 24 22.92 -4.54 -11.93
CA TYR A 24 22.43 -5.85 -11.46
C TYR A 24 21.87 -6.72 -12.60
N GLU A 25 22.07 -6.32 -13.87
CA GLU A 25 21.60 -7.05 -15.05
C GLU A 25 20.11 -7.45 -14.99
N LEU A 26 19.26 -6.53 -14.48
CA LEU A 26 17.85 -6.80 -14.26
C LEU A 26 17.04 -6.66 -15.55
N ASP A 27 16.01 -7.48 -15.72
CA ASP A 27 15.01 -7.27 -16.78
C ASP A 27 14.03 -6.16 -16.37
N LYS A 28 14.12 -5.01 -17.05
CA LYS A 28 13.28 -3.83 -16.80
C LYS A 28 11.79 -4.11 -17.00
N ASN A 29 11.41 -5.09 -17.85
CA ASN A 29 10.01 -5.48 -18.06
C ASN A 29 9.41 -6.22 -16.84
N LEU A 30 10.28 -6.79 -16.01
CA LEU A 30 9.91 -7.47 -14.78
C LEU A 30 10.01 -6.55 -13.56
N LEU A 31 10.51 -5.33 -13.70
CA LEU A 31 10.67 -4.42 -12.57
C LEU A 31 9.32 -3.80 -12.16
N ARG A 32 9.09 -3.77 -10.85
CA ARG A 32 7.90 -3.21 -10.19
C ARG A 32 8.36 -2.22 -9.15
N ILE A 33 7.92 -0.98 -9.26
CA ILE A 33 8.43 0.14 -8.47
C ILE A 33 7.26 0.76 -7.71
N THR A 34 7.38 0.91 -6.40
CA THR A 34 6.41 1.70 -5.60
C THR A 34 7.04 3.04 -5.29
N CYS A 35 6.40 4.14 -5.71
CA CYS A 35 6.96 5.48 -5.56
C CYS A 35 5.88 6.56 -5.47
N SER A 36 6.29 7.74 -5.00
CA SER A 36 5.42 8.91 -4.84
C SER A 36 5.22 9.74 -6.12
N LYS A 37 6.03 9.53 -7.16
CA LYS A 37 5.97 10.28 -8.42
C LYS A 37 5.24 9.50 -9.51
N SER A 38 4.76 10.19 -10.54
CA SER A 38 4.16 9.55 -11.73
C SER A 38 5.16 8.60 -12.37
N GLY A 39 4.70 7.39 -12.68
CA GLY A 39 5.54 6.28 -13.12
C GLY A 39 5.88 6.25 -14.61
N GLU A 40 5.36 7.20 -15.39
CA GLU A 40 5.45 7.17 -16.85
C GLU A 40 6.90 7.19 -17.36
N GLU A 41 7.80 7.82 -16.60
CA GLU A 41 9.22 7.94 -16.90
C GLU A 41 10.00 6.62 -16.73
N PHE A 42 9.41 5.59 -16.09
CA PHE A 42 10.11 4.34 -15.80
C PHE A 42 9.92 3.26 -16.87
N GLY A 43 9.17 3.54 -17.94
CA GLY A 43 8.90 2.60 -19.03
C GLY A 43 10.18 1.90 -19.52
N PRO A 44 10.19 0.56 -19.69
CA PRO A 44 9.06 -0.39 -19.59
C PRO A 44 8.72 -0.92 -18.18
N ALA A 45 9.37 -0.44 -17.10
CA ALA A 45 9.04 -0.90 -15.75
C ALA A 45 7.64 -0.44 -15.33
N LYS A 46 6.96 -1.24 -14.51
CA LYS A 46 5.66 -0.86 -13.93
C LYS A 46 5.87 -0.10 -12.63
N ALA A 47 5.19 1.04 -12.50
CA ALA A 47 5.16 1.80 -11.27
C ALA A 47 3.79 1.74 -10.59
N PHE A 48 3.80 1.78 -9.28
CA PHE A 48 2.62 1.81 -8.41
C PHE A 48 2.73 3.01 -7.46
N PRO A 49 1.60 3.65 -7.15
CA PRO A 49 1.60 4.76 -6.21
C PRO A 49 1.98 4.27 -4.81
N ASP A 50 2.81 5.04 -4.11
CA ASP A 50 3.02 4.86 -2.67
C ASP A 50 1.74 5.23 -1.91
N LEU A 51 1.06 4.23 -1.36
CA LEU A 51 -0.22 4.43 -0.68
C LEU A 51 -0.09 5.36 0.53
N LYS A 52 1.07 5.41 1.22
CA LYS A 52 1.27 6.33 2.34
C LYS A 52 1.19 7.78 1.87
N GLU A 53 1.93 8.11 0.81
CA GLU A 53 1.93 9.45 0.24
C GLU A 53 0.57 9.80 -0.33
N LYS A 54 -0.12 8.83 -0.94
CA LYS A 54 -1.47 9.07 -1.45
C LYS A 54 -2.48 9.39 -0.35
N LEU A 55 -2.45 8.64 0.75
CA LEU A 55 -3.29 8.94 1.92
C LEU A 55 -2.94 10.30 2.52
N ARG A 56 -1.65 10.67 2.55
CA ARG A 56 -1.20 12.01 3.00
C ARG A 56 -1.76 13.13 2.11
N GLU A 57 -1.75 12.95 0.79
CA GLU A 57 -2.36 13.90 -0.16
C GLU A 57 -3.86 14.07 0.08
N VAL A 58 -4.59 12.96 0.24
CA VAL A 58 -6.03 12.96 0.53
C VAL A 58 -6.30 13.72 1.83
N LEU A 59 -5.62 13.37 2.91
CA LEU A 59 -5.77 14.03 4.21
C LEU A 59 -5.47 15.52 4.13
N HIS A 60 -4.35 15.91 3.51
CA HIS A 60 -3.98 17.32 3.38
C HIS A 60 -5.05 18.09 2.59
N SER A 61 -5.59 17.52 1.50
CA SER A 61 -6.66 18.13 0.71
C SER A 61 -7.96 18.28 1.50
N VAL A 62 -8.32 17.29 2.33
CA VAL A 62 -9.52 17.36 3.17
C VAL A 62 -9.36 18.43 4.26
N LEU A 63 -8.26 18.36 5.01
CA LEU A 63 -8.00 19.28 6.13
C LEU A 63 -7.82 20.73 5.69
N SER A 64 -7.19 20.97 4.52
CA SER A 64 -7.00 22.34 3.98
C SER A 64 -8.27 22.95 3.40
N SER A 65 -9.29 22.15 3.08
CA SER A 65 -10.55 22.62 2.49
C SER A 65 -11.73 22.60 3.46
N CYS A 66 -11.48 22.33 4.74
CA CYS A 66 -12.48 22.32 5.80
C CYS A 66 -12.89 23.76 6.19
N SER A 67 -14.16 23.95 6.56
CA SER A 67 -14.68 25.25 7.01
C SER A 67 -14.00 25.77 8.28
N VAL A 68 -13.61 24.87 9.17
CA VAL A 68 -12.81 25.15 10.36
C VAL A 68 -11.33 24.98 10.01
N ASN A 69 -10.48 25.90 10.47
CA ASN A 69 -9.03 25.82 10.24
C ASN A 69 -8.36 24.76 11.13
N VAL A 70 -8.64 23.48 10.86
CA VAL A 70 -8.12 22.33 11.60
C VAL A 70 -6.61 22.17 11.46
N LEU A 71 -6.03 22.58 10.31
CA LEU A 71 -4.58 22.59 10.12
C LEU A 71 -3.89 23.55 11.09
N GLN A 72 -4.48 24.72 11.34
CA GLN A 72 -3.96 25.65 12.34
C GLN A 72 -4.06 25.06 13.76
N SER A 73 -5.14 24.37 14.10
CA SER A 73 -5.26 23.68 15.39
C SER A 73 -4.18 22.62 15.58
N ILE A 74 -3.89 21.82 14.53
CA ILE A 74 -2.78 20.85 14.53
C ILE A 74 -1.43 21.55 14.76
N GLN A 75 -1.18 22.65 14.04
CA GLN A 75 0.07 23.41 14.18
C GLN A 75 0.22 24.00 15.58
N MET A 76 -0.87 24.46 16.20
CA MET A 76 -0.87 24.95 17.58
C MET A 76 -0.55 23.83 18.58
N VAL A 77 -1.11 22.64 18.40
CA VAL A 77 -0.77 21.46 19.23
C VAL A 77 0.72 21.14 19.13
N ASP A 78 1.28 21.10 17.91
CA ASP A 78 2.71 20.88 17.69
C ASP A 78 3.57 21.98 18.35
N GLN A 79 3.19 23.26 18.20
CA GLN A 79 3.90 24.39 18.82
C GLN A 79 3.88 24.32 20.35
N ILE A 80 2.75 23.99 20.96
CA ILE A 80 2.65 23.81 22.41
C ILE A 80 3.62 22.71 22.85
N MET A 81 3.63 21.58 22.15
CA MET A 81 4.47 20.44 22.53
C MET A 81 5.96 20.70 22.29
N LYS A 82 6.33 21.47 21.26
CA LYS A 82 7.69 21.99 21.07
C LYS A 82 8.10 22.93 22.21
N ALA A 83 7.22 23.83 22.65
CA ALA A 83 7.50 24.75 23.75
C ALA A 83 7.70 24.02 25.10
N PHE A 84 7.01 22.89 25.33
CA PHE A 84 7.29 22.01 26.48
C PHE A 84 8.72 21.48 26.43
N ALA A 85 9.17 21.01 25.25
CA ALA A 85 10.53 20.50 25.06
C ALA A 85 11.60 21.60 25.25
N GLU A 86 11.38 22.79 24.68
CA GLU A 86 12.30 23.93 24.77
C GLU A 86 12.42 24.49 26.19
N SER A 87 11.33 24.42 26.96
CA SER A 87 11.28 24.93 28.33
C SER A 87 11.70 23.90 29.39
N ASP A 88 12.20 22.72 28.97
CA ASP A 88 12.54 21.57 29.84
C ASP A 88 11.40 21.17 30.79
N VAL A 89 10.14 21.37 30.35
CA VAL A 89 8.94 20.95 31.09
C VAL A 89 8.49 19.62 30.54
N ARG A 90 8.58 18.57 31.37
CA ARG A 90 8.16 17.23 30.96
C ARG A 90 6.65 17.17 30.73
N PRO A 91 6.18 16.81 29.52
CA PRO A 91 4.76 16.58 29.26
C PRO A 91 4.28 15.28 29.89
N PRO A 92 2.94 15.08 30.00
CA PRO A 92 2.36 13.89 30.61
C PRO A 92 2.57 12.60 29.80
N PHE A 93 3.08 12.70 28.57
CA PHE A 93 3.39 11.58 27.69
C PHE A 93 4.74 11.78 26.99
N PRO A 94 5.36 10.72 26.44
CA PRO A 94 6.64 10.82 25.74
C PRO A 94 6.51 11.68 24.46
N LEU A 95 7.30 12.75 24.37
CA LEU A 95 7.44 13.52 23.13
C LEU A 95 8.11 12.64 22.07
N ARG A 96 7.36 12.31 21.01
CA ARG A 96 7.94 11.81 19.77
C ARG A 96 8.34 13.00 18.93
N CYS A 97 9.49 12.93 18.25
CA CYS A 97 9.89 13.98 17.31
C CYS A 97 8.76 14.21 16.30
N CYS A 98 8.18 15.41 16.33
CA CYS A 98 7.12 15.80 15.42
C CYS A 98 7.76 16.08 14.06
N GLY A 99 7.49 15.20 13.10
CA GLY A 99 7.81 15.45 11.70
C GLY A 99 6.60 16.01 10.95
N ASP A 100 6.81 16.48 9.74
CA ASP A 100 5.76 16.97 8.83
C ASP A 100 4.79 15.85 8.33
N ASP A 101 4.95 14.64 8.86
CA ASP A 101 4.16 13.48 8.47
C ASP A 101 2.88 13.40 9.31
N ILE A 102 1.73 13.50 8.65
CA ILE A 102 0.40 13.52 9.28
C ILE A 102 0.11 12.28 10.14
N PHE A 103 0.73 11.14 9.83
CA PHE A 103 0.61 9.91 10.63
C PHE A 103 1.39 10.01 11.97
N THR A 104 2.44 10.84 12.02
CA THR A 104 3.14 11.17 13.27
C THR A 104 2.30 12.11 14.13
N ILE A 105 1.59 13.04 13.47
CA ILE A 105 0.69 14.00 14.12
C ILE A 105 -0.50 13.29 14.77
N TYR A 106 -1.06 12.23 14.17
CA TYR A 106 -2.16 11.47 14.79
C TYR A 106 -1.80 10.95 16.19
N SER A 107 -0.62 10.33 16.33
CA SER A 107 -0.15 9.83 17.64
C SER A 107 -0.03 10.96 18.66
N LEU A 108 0.50 12.11 18.24
CA LEU A 108 0.60 13.31 19.08
C LEU A 108 -0.78 13.82 19.50
N LEU A 109 -1.71 13.93 18.56
CA LEU A 109 -3.05 14.45 18.80
C LEU A 109 -3.83 13.56 19.76
N ARG A 110 -3.77 12.23 19.57
CA ARG A 110 -4.39 11.25 20.47
C ARG A 110 -3.89 11.40 21.90
N ASP A 111 -2.57 11.44 22.08
CA ASP A 111 -1.97 11.56 23.42
C ASP A 111 -2.27 12.95 24.03
N PHE A 112 -2.29 14.01 23.20
CA PHE A 112 -2.67 15.37 23.60
C PHE A 112 -4.13 15.45 24.08
N ASN A 113 -5.07 14.88 23.33
CA ASN A 113 -6.49 14.83 23.67
C ASN A 113 -6.74 14.04 24.95
N TYR A 114 -6.09 12.89 25.10
CA TYR A 114 -6.19 12.07 26.31
C TYR A 114 -5.72 12.83 27.57
N HIS A 115 -4.68 13.66 27.44
CA HIS A 115 -4.11 14.44 28.54
C HIS A 115 -4.52 15.93 28.54
N TYR A 116 -5.55 16.33 27.79
CA TYR A 116 -5.88 17.74 27.55
C TYR A 116 -5.99 18.57 28.84
N LEU A 117 -6.68 18.05 29.86
CA LEU A 117 -6.86 18.74 31.15
C LEU A 117 -5.53 18.91 31.90
N THR A 118 -4.72 17.85 31.97
CA THR A 118 -3.41 17.87 32.63
C THR A 118 -2.44 18.82 31.93
N ILE A 119 -2.48 18.89 30.59
CA ILE A 119 -1.70 19.85 29.81
C ILE A 119 -2.11 21.28 30.19
N GLY A 120 -3.42 21.54 30.30
CA GLY A 120 -3.94 22.84 30.75
C GLY A 120 -3.44 23.24 32.14
N GLU A 121 -3.43 22.31 33.11
CA GLU A 121 -2.89 22.55 34.47
C GLU A 121 -1.39 22.86 34.45
N ILE A 122 -0.62 22.16 33.63
CA ILE A 122 0.81 22.42 33.46
C ILE A 122 1.06 23.79 32.82
N ILE A 123 0.29 24.14 31.79
CA ILE A 123 0.39 25.45 31.12
C ILE A 123 0.08 26.57 32.10
N GLN A 124 -0.99 26.43 32.89
CA GLN A 124 -1.39 27.44 33.87
C GLN A 124 -0.33 27.64 34.97
N SER A 125 0.35 26.56 35.39
CA SER A 125 1.31 26.59 36.49
C SER A 125 2.75 26.92 36.07
N LYS A 126 3.19 26.46 34.90
CA LYS A 126 4.61 26.49 34.47
C LYS A 126 4.85 27.23 33.16
N LEU A 127 3.87 27.27 32.25
CA LEU A 127 4.05 27.79 30.88
C LEU A 127 2.96 28.81 30.51
N GLN A 128 2.74 29.80 31.38
CA GLN A 128 1.64 30.79 31.23
C GLN A 128 1.67 31.55 29.89
N VAL A 129 2.84 31.67 29.27
CA VAL A 129 3.00 32.27 27.93
C VAL A 129 2.19 31.52 26.86
N LEU A 130 1.96 30.21 27.03
CA LEU A 130 1.17 29.40 26.12
C LEU A 130 -0.34 29.46 26.39
N GLN A 131 -0.78 30.09 27.48
CA GLN A 131 -2.20 30.13 27.88
C GLN A 131 -3.12 30.70 26.77
N PRO A 132 -2.77 31.79 26.06
CA PRO A 132 -3.62 32.30 24.99
C PRO A 132 -3.74 31.32 23.81
N CYS A 133 -2.65 30.62 23.49
CA CYS A 133 -2.63 29.61 22.43
C CYS A 133 -3.50 28.41 22.82
N PHE A 134 -3.30 27.85 24.01
CA PHE A 134 -4.09 26.73 24.51
C PHE A 134 -5.58 27.07 24.65
N ALA A 135 -5.93 28.27 25.12
CA ALA A 135 -7.32 28.70 25.25
C ALA A 135 -8.02 28.93 23.90
N SER A 136 -7.26 29.12 22.81
CA SER A 136 -7.82 29.24 21.46
C SER A 136 -8.18 27.89 20.81
N LEU A 137 -7.70 26.79 21.38
CA LEU A 137 -8.03 25.44 20.92
C LEU A 137 -9.46 25.06 21.34
N ASN A 138 -10.19 24.46 20.42
CA ASN A 138 -11.47 23.84 20.71
C ASN A 138 -11.25 22.34 20.95
N ALA A 139 -11.44 21.89 22.19
CA ALA A 139 -11.23 20.51 22.59
C ALA A 139 -12.14 19.52 21.86
N ASP A 140 -13.38 19.89 21.55
CA ASP A 140 -14.31 19.03 20.82
C ASP A 140 -13.86 18.87 19.37
N HIS A 141 -13.43 19.95 18.72
CA HIS A 141 -12.85 19.86 17.37
C HIS A 141 -11.59 19.00 17.32
N LEU A 142 -10.74 19.04 18.35
CA LEU A 142 -9.55 18.20 18.42
C LEU A 142 -9.88 16.71 18.59
N ARG A 143 -10.93 16.37 19.36
CA ARG A 143 -11.42 14.99 19.48
C ARG A 143 -12.04 14.49 18.18
N GLU A 144 -12.87 15.30 17.54
CA GLU A 144 -13.45 14.97 16.24
C GLU A 144 -12.37 14.76 15.16
N LEU A 145 -11.29 15.55 15.22
CA LEU A 145 -10.16 15.40 14.33
C LEU A 145 -9.38 14.10 14.59
N GLU A 146 -9.17 13.72 15.85
CA GLU A 146 -8.58 12.42 16.21
C GLU A 146 -9.44 11.27 15.70
N GLU A 147 -10.76 11.32 15.93
CA GLU A 147 -11.72 10.32 15.44
C GLU A 147 -11.65 10.19 13.92
N PHE A 148 -11.62 11.32 13.20
CA PHE A 148 -11.51 11.33 11.74
C PHE A 148 -10.17 10.75 11.23
N LEU A 149 -9.06 11.05 11.90
CA LEU A 149 -7.73 10.59 11.48
C LEU A 149 -7.47 9.11 11.79
N GLY A 150 -8.19 8.52 12.75
CA GLY A 150 -8.03 7.13 13.20
C GLY A 150 -8.03 6.10 12.05
N PRO A 151 -9.08 6.03 11.22
CA PRO A 151 -9.17 5.08 10.11
C PRO A 151 -8.00 5.20 9.11
N PHE A 152 -7.49 6.40 8.87
CA PHE A 152 -6.32 6.60 8.01
C PHE A 152 -5.05 6.03 8.66
N GLN A 153 -4.87 6.24 9.96
CA GLN A 153 -3.76 5.66 10.71
C GLN A 153 -3.82 4.13 10.70
N GLU A 154 -4.99 3.54 10.99
CA GLU A 154 -5.18 2.09 10.97
C GLU A 154 -4.87 1.48 9.59
N THR A 155 -5.34 2.14 8.52
CA THR A 155 -5.01 1.78 7.13
C THR A 155 -3.50 1.79 6.90
N PHE A 156 -2.81 2.87 7.30
CA PHE A 156 -1.36 2.97 7.16
C PHE A 156 -0.64 1.89 7.97
N GLU A 157 -1.06 1.63 9.20
CA GLU A 157 -0.48 0.62 10.08
C GLU A 157 -0.62 -0.79 9.48
N SER A 158 -1.83 -1.16 9.03
CA SER A 158 -2.11 -2.44 8.36
C SER A 158 -1.20 -2.68 7.15
N LEU A 159 -0.94 -1.63 6.37
CA LEU A 159 -0.03 -1.66 5.23
C LEU A 159 1.45 -1.57 5.61
N SER A 160 1.81 -1.22 6.84
CA SER A 160 3.23 -1.04 7.24
C SER A 160 3.82 -2.22 8.01
N GLN A 161 3.00 -2.97 8.76
CA GLN A 161 3.49 -3.92 9.76
C GLN A 161 3.86 -5.31 9.21
N GLU A 162 3.15 -5.82 8.19
CA GLU A 162 3.35 -7.19 7.69
C GLU A 162 3.54 -7.21 6.17
N GLN A 163 4.63 -7.81 5.71
CA GLN A 163 4.88 -8.07 4.30
C GLN A 163 4.62 -9.55 3.97
N PRO A 164 4.08 -9.87 2.78
CA PRO A 164 3.63 -8.95 1.74
C PRO A 164 2.30 -8.26 2.07
N ASN A 165 2.18 -6.99 1.70
CA ASN A 165 0.99 -6.16 1.99
C ASN A 165 0.19 -5.74 0.74
N PHE A 166 0.67 -6.01 -0.48
CA PHE A 166 0.01 -5.53 -1.70
C PHE A 166 -1.46 -5.97 -1.84
N HIS A 167 -1.76 -7.19 -1.39
CA HIS A 167 -3.10 -7.76 -1.43
C HIS A 167 -4.07 -7.12 -0.43
N LYS A 168 -3.56 -6.36 0.55
CA LYS A 168 -4.35 -5.61 1.53
C LYS A 168 -4.80 -4.25 0.97
N VAL A 169 -4.09 -3.68 -0.01
CA VAL A 169 -4.36 -2.33 -0.55
C VAL A 169 -5.83 -2.12 -0.93
N LEU A 170 -6.40 -3.02 -1.75
CA LEU A 170 -7.78 -2.88 -2.20
C LEU A 170 -8.80 -3.02 -1.05
N PRO A 171 -8.78 -4.08 -0.22
CA PRO A 171 -9.64 -4.17 0.95
C PRO A 171 -9.56 -2.96 1.89
N GLU A 172 -8.34 -2.52 2.21
CA GLU A 172 -8.11 -1.39 3.13
C GLU A 172 -8.61 -0.07 2.54
N TRP A 173 -8.45 0.16 1.23
CA TRP A 173 -9.02 1.32 0.56
C TRP A 173 -10.55 1.36 0.66
N TYR A 174 -11.21 0.22 0.44
CA TYR A 174 -12.67 0.11 0.57
C TYR A 174 -13.14 0.23 2.02
N ALA A 175 -12.39 -0.31 2.98
CA ALA A 175 -12.68 -0.15 4.40
C ALA A 175 -12.61 1.34 4.80
N LEU A 176 -11.56 2.05 4.37
CA LEU A 176 -11.42 3.48 4.60
C LEU A 176 -12.55 4.29 3.95
N MET A 177 -12.94 3.95 2.72
CA MET A 177 -14.11 4.57 2.06
C MET A 177 -15.39 4.36 2.86
N HIS A 178 -15.59 3.18 3.45
CA HIS A 178 -16.74 2.87 4.28
C HIS A 178 -16.74 3.68 5.60
N GLU A 179 -15.59 3.76 6.29
CA GLU A 179 -15.44 4.55 7.53
C GLU A 179 -15.63 6.07 7.32
N CYS A 180 -15.22 6.56 6.15
CA CYS A 180 -15.41 7.96 5.74
C CYS A 180 -16.82 8.25 5.21
N HIS A 181 -17.66 7.24 4.95
CA HIS A 181 -19.00 7.50 4.44
C HIS A 181 -19.84 8.19 5.52
N PRO A 182 -20.41 9.38 5.24
CA PRO A 182 -21.16 10.12 6.25
C PRO A 182 -22.41 9.33 6.65
N SER A 183 -22.53 8.99 7.93
CA SER A 183 -23.70 8.32 8.47
C SER A 183 -24.75 9.32 8.98
N SER A 184 -26.03 8.93 8.99
CA SER A 184 -27.09 9.77 9.58
C SER A 184 -26.96 9.95 11.10
N GLU A 185 -26.13 9.14 11.76
CA GLU A 185 -25.89 9.17 13.20
C GLU A 185 -24.76 10.15 13.59
N GLU A 186 -24.05 10.74 12.62
CA GLU A 186 -22.99 11.72 12.89
C GLU A 186 -23.57 13.00 13.51
N ILE A 187 -23.21 13.25 14.76
CA ILE A 187 -23.82 14.28 15.60
C ILE A 187 -23.19 15.66 15.32
N SER A 188 -21.88 15.73 15.07
CA SER A 188 -21.18 16.99 14.94
C SER A 188 -21.05 17.49 13.48
N PRO A 189 -21.15 18.80 13.23
CA PRO A 189 -21.01 19.36 11.88
C PRO A 189 -19.61 19.17 11.27
N LEU A 190 -18.55 19.27 12.09
CA LEU A 190 -17.17 19.21 11.62
C LEU A 190 -16.80 17.78 11.19
N LEU A 191 -17.06 16.77 12.02
CA LEU A 191 -16.84 15.36 11.66
C LEU A 191 -17.58 14.98 10.36
N ARG A 192 -18.85 15.37 10.24
CA ARG A 192 -19.65 15.14 9.03
C ARG A 192 -19.02 15.79 7.79
N GLU A 193 -18.54 17.02 7.91
CA GLU A 193 -17.86 17.71 6.82
C GLU A 193 -16.57 17.01 6.40
N LEU A 194 -15.72 16.64 7.37
CA LEU A 194 -14.46 15.94 7.14
C LEU A 194 -14.69 14.59 6.43
N LYS A 195 -15.61 13.78 6.94
CA LYS A 195 -15.98 12.49 6.36
C LYS A 195 -16.57 12.63 4.96
N THR A 196 -17.51 13.56 4.75
CA THR A 196 -18.09 13.84 3.43
C THR A 196 -17.00 14.18 2.40
N LYS A 197 -16.11 15.12 2.73
CA LYS A 197 -15.01 15.53 1.84
C LYS A 197 -14.04 14.37 1.57
N ALA A 198 -13.70 13.59 2.60
CA ALA A 198 -12.83 12.43 2.46
C ALA A 198 -13.46 11.35 1.58
N SER A 199 -14.74 11.02 1.79
CA SER A 199 -15.48 10.04 0.98
C SER A 199 -15.50 10.44 -0.49
N GLU A 200 -15.83 11.70 -0.81
CA GLU A 200 -15.83 12.20 -2.19
C GLU A 200 -14.45 12.11 -2.85
N LEU A 201 -13.40 12.47 -2.10
CA LEU A 201 -12.03 12.47 -2.60
C LEU A 201 -11.49 11.05 -2.79
N LEU A 202 -11.74 10.13 -1.85
CA LEU A 202 -11.33 8.73 -1.97
C LEU A 202 -11.98 8.04 -3.18
N VAL A 203 -13.26 8.30 -3.45
CA VAL A 203 -13.93 7.82 -4.67
C VAL A 203 -13.25 8.37 -5.93
N ARG A 204 -12.94 9.67 -5.95
CA ARG A 204 -12.30 10.33 -7.10
C ARG A 204 -10.90 9.77 -7.37
N GLU A 205 -10.10 9.60 -6.32
CA GLU A 205 -8.71 9.14 -6.42
C GLU A 205 -8.59 7.61 -6.63
N GLN A 206 -9.69 6.86 -6.47
CA GLN A 206 -9.67 5.41 -6.66
C GLN A 206 -9.17 5.01 -8.04
N ALA A 207 -9.57 5.70 -9.11
CA ALA A 207 -9.24 5.34 -10.49
C ALA A 207 -7.74 5.49 -10.81
N THR A 208 -7.05 6.42 -10.13
CA THR A 208 -5.61 6.68 -10.31
C THR A 208 -4.75 5.91 -9.31
N THR A 209 -5.33 5.50 -8.18
CA THR A 209 -4.62 4.81 -7.09
C THR A 209 -4.74 3.30 -7.19
N ILE A 210 -5.94 2.78 -7.47
CA ILE A 210 -6.25 1.36 -7.50
C ILE A 210 -6.14 0.83 -8.93
N THR A 211 -5.03 0.14 -9.21
CA THR A 211 -4.72 -0.46 -10.51
C THR A 211 -5.33 -1.85 -10.65
N VAL A 212 -5.28 -2.40 -11.87
CA VAL A 212 -5.66 -3.80 -12.11
C VAL A 212 -4.77 -4.75 -11.31
N GLU A 213 -3.49 -4.43 -11.09
CA GLU A 213 -2.58 -5.24 -10.28
C GLU A 213 -2.98 -5.29 -8.80
N HIS A 214 -3.50 -4.20 -8.21
CA HIS A 214 -4.07 -4.23 -6.86
C HIS A 214 -5.26 -5.19 -6.78
N ARG A 215 -6.12 -5.20 -7.82
CA ARG A 215 -7.25 -6.13 -7.92
C ARG A 215 -6.79 -7.59 -8.08
N ILE A 216 -5.78 -7.83 -8.91
CA ILE A 216 -5.15 -9.15 -9.07
C ILE A 216 -4.57 -9.64 -7.74
N ALA A 217 -3.88 -8.76 -7.00
CA ALA A 217 -3.32 -9.10 -5.68
C ALA A 217 -4.42 -9.49 -4.68
N ALA A 218 -5.54 -8.78 -4.67
CA ALA A 218 -6.69 -9.10 -3.84
C ALA A 218 -7.35 -10.43 -4.22
N ILE A 219 -7.43 -10.75 -5.53
CA ILE A 219 -7.89 -12.05 -6.03
C ILE A 219 -6.96 -13.17 -5.57
N PHE A 220 -5.65 -12.95 -5.57
CA PHE A 220 -4.67 -13.92 -5.08
C PHE A 220 -4.69 -14.11 -3.57
N ASN A 221 -5.51 -13.39 -2.80
CA ASN A 221 -5.78 -13.77 -1.43
C ASN A 221 -6.96 -14.78 -1.39
N PRO A 222 -6.71 -16.07 -1.07
CA PRO A 222 -7.75 -17.10 -1.10
C PRO A 222 -8.89 -16.85 -0.09
N ARG A 223 -8.64 -16.04 0.96
CA ARG A 223 -9.68 -15.66 1.94
C ARG A 223 -10.70 -14.68 1.37
N HIS A 224 -10.34 -13.95 0.32
CA HIS A 224 -11.20 -12.94 -0.29
C HIS A 224 -12.13 -13.53 -1.36
N ASN A 225 -11.80 -14.69 -1.95
CA ASN A 225 -12.50 -15.25 -3.12
C ASN A 225 -14.04 -15.20 -3.04
N ARG A 226 -14.63 -15.51 -1.88
CA ARG A 226 -16.10 -15.51 -1.69
C ARG A 226 -16.73 -14.12 -1.48
N LYS A 227 -15.92 -13.12 -1.19
CA LYS A 227 -16.33 -11.76 -0.85
C LYS A 227 -15.78 -10.72 -1.83
N LEU A 228 -15.20 -11.16 -2.95
CA LEU A 228 -14.64 -10.26 -3.96
C LEU A 228 -15.68 -9.26 -4.48
N ASN A 229 -16.95 -9.64 -4.53
CA ASN A 229 -18.05 -8.75 -4.93
C ASN A 229 -18.27 -7.54 -3.99
N LEU A 230 -17.72 -7.56 -2.78
CA LEU A 230 -17.76 -6.43 -1.85
C LEU A 230 -16.69 -5.37 -2.18
N ILE A 231 -15.63 -5.75 -2.90
CA ILE A 231 -14.43 -4.91 -3.12
C ILE A 231 -14.03 -4.81 -4.60
N CYS A 232 -14.74 -5.49 -5.49
CA CYS A 232 -14.59 -5.44 -6.94
C CYS A 232 -15.98 -5.52 -7.59
N THR A 233 -16.27 -4.63 -8.53
CA THR A 233 -17.42 -4.79 -9.43
C THR A 233 -17.20 -5.99 -10.36
N ASP A 234 -18.28 -6.53 -10.95
CA ASP A 234 -18.17 -7.63 -11.91
C ASP A 234 -17.30 -7.28 -13.12
N HIS A 235 -17.34 -6.02 -13.57
CA HIS A 235 -16.50 -5.52 -14.66
C HIS A 235 -15.02 -5.53 -14.28
N GLU A 236 -14.67 -4.96 -13.13
CA GLU A 236 -13.29 -4.91 -12.62
C GLU A 236 -12.72 -6.30 -12.35
N ARG A 237 -13.55 -7.21 -11.79
CA ARG A 237 -13.17 -8.60 -11.58
C ARG A 237 -12.88 -9.29 -12.92
N SER A 238 -13.74 -9.10 -13.91
CA SER A 238 -13.57 -9.70 -15.24
C SER A 238 -12.28 -9.20 -15.90
N GLN A 239 -12.02 -7.90 -15.85
CA GLN A 239 -10.79 -7.29 -16.36
C GLN A 239 -9.54 -7.86 -15.67
N ALA A 240 -9.56 -7.99 -14.34
CA ALA A 240 -8.44 -8.56 -13.59
C ALA A 240 -8.21 -10.03 -13.94
N CYS A 241 -9.28 -10.83 -14.06
CA CYS A 241 -9.18 -12.24 -14.46
C CYS A 241 -8.63 -12.41 -15.89
N GLU A 242 -9.10 -11.63 -16.86
CA GLU A 242 -8.55 -11.62 -18.22
C GLU A 242 -7.07 -11.25 -18.22
N ARG A 243 -6.68 -10.29 -17.40
CA ARG A 243 -5.27 -9.90 -17.25
C ARG A 243 -4.43 -11.00 -16.63
N ILE A 244 -4.93 -11.73 -15.63
CA ILE A 244 -4.27 -12.91 -15.06
C ILE A 244 -4.04 -13.96 -16.14
N ARG A 245 -5.08 -14.30 -16.91
CA ARG A 245 -4.98 -15.28 -18.00
C ARG A 245 -3.90 -14.90 -19.01
N ALA A 246 -3.91 -13.64 -19.46
CA ALA A 246 -2.90 -13.13 -20.38
C ALA A 246 -1.48 -13.20 -19.81
N LEU A 247 -1.30 -12.91 -18.51
CA LEU A 247 0.01 -12.94 -17.86
C LEU A 247 0.52 -14.37 -17.58
N CYS A 248 -0.39 -15.33 -17.40
CA CYS A 248 -0.06 -16.75 -17.26
C CYS A 248 0.06 -17.48 -18.60
N GLY A 249 -0.25 -16.83 -19.72
CA GLY A 249 -0.31 -17.49 -21.04
C GLY A 249 -1.47 -18.47 -21.18
N ILE A 250 -2.50 -18.35 -20.34
CA ILE A 250 -3.73 -19.14 -20.41
C ILE A 250 -4.53 -18.65 -21.62
N ARG A 251 -4.76 -19.53 -22.60
CA ARG A 251 -5.50 -19.19 -23.81
C ARG A 251 -6.98 -18.99 -23.49
N THR A 252 -7.49 -17.78 -23.68
CA THR A 252 -8.94 -17.53 -23.72
C THR A 252 -9.51 -18.22 -24.96
N GLN A 253 -10.49 -19.12 -24.79
CA GLN A 253 -11.08 -19.94 -25.87
C GLN A 253 -11.84 -19.17 -26.98
N ARG A 254 -11.47 -17.92 -27.31
CA ARG A 254 -12.17 -17.11 -28.32
C ARG A 254 -11.42 -16.86 -29.62
N GLU A 255 -10.16 -17.29 -29.76
CA GLU A 255 -9.53 -17.28 -31.08
C GLU A 255 -9.81 -18.61 -31.79
N PRO A 256 -10.58 -18.62 -32.90
CA PRO A 256 -10.56 -19.77 -33.76
C PRO A 256 -9.12 -19.89 -34.26
N LEU A 257 -8.46 -21.00 -33.92
CA LEU A 257 -7.17 -21.38 -34.47
C LEU A 257 -7.20 -21.07 -35.96
N SER A 258 -6.39 -20.10 -36.40
CA SER A 258 -6.38 -19.68 -37.79
C SER A 258 -6.13 -20.92 -38.65
N ARG A 259 -7.12 -21.23 -39.49
CA ARG A 259 -7.18 -22.47 -40.26
C ARG A 259 -6.33 -22.39 -41.54
N ASP A 260 -5.38 -21.44 -41.58
CA ASP A 260 -4.64 -21.10 -42.78
C ASP A 260 -3.13 -21.25 -42.55
N SER A 261 -2.67 -22.49 -42.61
CA SER A 261 -1.39 -22.79 -43.24
C SER A 261 -1.42 -24.22 -43.79
N SER A 262 -1.42 -24.26 -45.11
CA SER A 262 -1.47 -25.42 -45.99
C SER A 262 -0.31 -26.39 -45.76
N CYS A 263 -0.64 -27.67 -45.57
CA CYS A 263 0.04 -28.84 -46.15
C CYS A 263 -0.69 -30.08 -45.63
N GLU A 264 -1.60 -30.57 -46.46
CA GLU A 264 -2.13 -31.93 -46.44
C GLU A 264 -0.95 -32.93 -46.47
N GLY A 265 -0.84 -33.85 -45.50
CA GLY A 265 -0.16 -35.12 -45.76
C GLY A 265 0.86 -35.70 -44.78
N GLU A 266 1.24 -35.08 -43.65
CA GLU A 266 2.26 -35.74 -42.78
C GLU A 266 1.69 -36.69 -41.71
N PRO A 267 2.14 -37.96 -41.63
CA PRO A 267 1.76 -38.93 -40.59
C PRO A 267 2.02 -38.41 -39.16
N HIS A 268 3.07 -37.60 -39.01
CA HIS A 268 3.45 -36.98 -37.75
C HIS A 268 2.41 -35.98 -37.23
N ARG A 269 1.66 -35.32 -38.13
CA ARG A 269 0.59 -34.39 -37.75
C ARG A 269 -0.64 -35.13 -37.23
N LYS A 270 -1.03 -36.25 -37.85
CA LYS A 270 -2.13 -37.09 -37.37
C LYS A 270 -1.81 -37.72 -36.01
N ARG A 271 -0.58 -38.22 -35.82
CA ARG A 271 -0.12 -38.73 -34.52
C ARG A 271 -0.10 -37.65 -33.45
N ARG A 272 0.35 -36.43 -33.77
CA ARG A 272 0.39 -35.30 -32.82
C ARG A 272 -1.02 -34.82 -32.46
N LEU A 273 -1.91 -34.71 -33.45
CA LEU A 273 -3.33 -34.37 -33.21
C LEU A 273 -4.05 -35.46 -32.41
N PHE A 274 -3.75 -36.73 -32.65
CA PHE A 274 -4.31 -37.84 -31.89
C PHE A 274 -3.80 -37.86 -30.44
N LEU A 275 -2.49 -37.66 -30.21
CA LEU A 275 -1.92 -37.56 -28.87
C LEU A 275 -2.49 -36.33 -28.12
N ASN A 276 -2.58 -35.17 -28.77
CA ASN A 276 -3.25 -33.98 -28.21
C ASN A 276 -4.75 -34.20 -27.95
N SER A 277 -5.41 -35.14 -28.64
CA SER A 277 -6.81 -35.49 -28.38
C SER A 277 -7.00 -36.55 -27.27
N LEU A 278 -5.91 -37.21 -26.88
CA LEU A 278 -5.87 -38.12 -25.72
C LEU A 278 -5.44 -37.40 -24.44
N GLU A 279 -4.75 -36.27 -24.57
CA GLU A 279 -4.70 -35.28 -23.51
C GLU A 279 -6.13 -34.78 -23.32
N ASP A 280 -6.70 -35.00 -22.13
CA ASP A 280 -7.93 -34.32 -21.72
C ASP A 280 -7.62 -32.83 -21.78
N ASP A 281 -7.82 -32.20 -22.93
CA ASP A 281 -7.88 -30.74 -23.03
C ASP A 281 -9.02 -30.38 -22.09
N PRO A 282 -8.76 -29.77 -20.90
CA PRO A 282 -9.79 -29.61 -19.90
C PRO A 282 -10.85 -28.70 -20.50
N VAL A 283 -11.92 -29.31 -21.02
CA VAL A 283 -13.11 -28.61 -21.46
C VAL A 283 -13.73 -28.05 -20.18
N GLY A 284 -13.37 -26.82 -19.83
CA GLY A 284 -14.13 -26.03 -18.88
C GLY A 284 -13.34 -24.97 -18.13
N ASP A 285 -12.29 -25.37 -17.40
CA ASP A 285 -11.73 -24.52 -16.35
C ASP A 285 -10.21 -24.41 -16.46
N ASP A 286 -9.73 -23.20 -16.71
CA ASP A 286 -8.31 -22.89 -16.54
C ASP A 286 -7.90 -22.88 -15.05
N GLU A 287 -6.60 -22.82 -14.76
CA GLU A 287 -6.11 -22.77 -13.36
C GLU A 287 -6.83 -21.70 -12.53
N LEU A 288 -7.20 -20.57 -13.14
CA LEU A 288 -7.86 -19.44 -12.45
C LEU A 288 -9.29 -19.78 -12.05
N GLU A 289 -10.07 -20.38 -12.95
CA GLU A 289 -11.42 -20.85 -12.65
C GLU A 289 -11.40 -21.90 -11.53
N CYS A 290 -10.48 -22.86 -11.60
CA CYS A 290 -10.27 -23.85 -10.55
C CYS A 290 -9.94 -23.18 -9.20
N TYR A 291 -9.02 -22.21 -9.20
CA TYR A 291 -8.62 -21.49 -8.00
C TYR A 291 -9.78 -20.72 -7.35
N LEU A 292 -10.61 -20.05 -8.17
CA LEU A 292 -11.72 -19.21 -7.71
C LEU A 292 -12.89 -20.02 -7.13
N ARG A 293 -13.14 -21.22 -7.65
CA ARG A 293 -14.22 -22.11 -7.16
C ARG A 293 -13.80 -22.96 -5.96
N SER A 294 -12.49 -23.17 -5.78
CA SER A 294 -11.95 -24.00 -4.72
C SER A 294 -12.21 -23.42 -3.33
N GLN A 295 -12.33 -24.32 -2.36
CA GLN A 295 -12.48 -23.95 -0.95
C GLN A 295 -11.21 -24.33 -0.20
N TYR A 296 -10.62 -23.36 0.49
CA TYR A 296 -9.38 -23.56 1.23
C TYR A 296 -9.63 -23.46 2.73
N PRO A 297 -9.16 -24.43 3.54
CA PRO A 297 -9.22 -24.35 5.00
C PRO A 297 -8.54 -23.08 5.53
N ALA A 298 -9.09 -22.51 6.61
CA ALA A 298 -8.55 -21.30 7.24
C ALA A 298 -7.07 -21.45 7.66
N GLN A 299 -6.67 -22.65 8.07
CA GLN A 299 -5.28 -22.96 8.46
C GLN A 299 -4.31 -22.84 7.26
N GLN A 300 -4.73 -23.21 6.06
CA GLN A 300 -3.89 -23.15 4.84
C GLN A 300 -3.80 -21.74 4.26
N THR A 301 -4.74 -20.85 4.62
CA THR A 301 -4.88 -19.51 4.04
C THR A 301 -4.48 -18.40 5.00
N ARG A 302 -3.93 -18.75 6.17
CA ARG A 302 -3.50 -17.78 7.17
C ARG A 302 -2.43 -16.84 6.62
N ASP A 303 -1.45 -17.41 5.92
CA ASP A 303 -0.38 -16.67 5.26
C ASP A 303 -0.45 -16.88 3.74
N VAL A 304 -0.55 -15.78 3.01
CA VAL A 304 -0.75 -15.79 1.56
C VAL A 304 0.50 -16.28 0.82
N VAL A 305 1.70 -16.03 1.36
CA VAL A 305 2.96 -16.46 0.74
C VAL A 305 3.13 -17.97 0.87
N THR A 306 2.92 -18.49 2.07
CA THR A 306 2.96 -19.92 2.38
C THR A 306 1.96 -20.66 1.52
N PHE A 307 0.74 -20.13 1.38
CA PHE A 307 -0.26 -20.71 0.50
C PHE A 307 0.26 -20.86 -0.94
N TRP A 308 0.73 -19.78 -1.56
CA TRP A 308 1.23 -19.82 -2.94
C TRP A 308 2.56 -20.55 -3.12
N SER A 309 3.30 -20.80 -2.05
CA SER A 309 4.55 -21.57 -2.08
C SER A 309 4.33 -23.07 -1.83
N THR A 310 3.16 -23.46 -1.31
CA THR A 310 2.82 -24.85 -0.99
C THR A 310 1.62 -25.32 -1.82
N VAL A 311 0.40 -25.14 -1.31
CA VAL A 311 -0.86 -25.57 -1.94
C VAL A 311 -1.00 -24.98 -3.34
N GLY A 312 -0.79 -23.67 -3.46
CA GLY A 312 -0.87 -22.96 -4.74
C GLY A 312 0.19 -23.44 -5.74
N GLN A 313 1.43 -23.67 -5.31
CA GLN A 313 2.48 -24.19 -6.19
C GLN A 313 2.18 -25.60 -6.71
N ALA A 314 1.60 -26.45 -5.86
CA ALA A 314 1.25 -27.82 -6.22
C ALA A 314 0.01 -27.91 -7.13
N GLN A 315 -1.00 -27.06 -6.92
CA GLN A 315 -2.28 -27.12 -7.63
C GLN A 315 -2.37 -26.17 -8.83
N PHE A 316 -1.69 -25.01 -8.78
CA PHE A 316 -1.80 -23.93 -9.76
C PHE A 316 -0.41 -23.33 -10.06
N PRO A 317 0.49 -24.07 -10.71
CA PRO A 317 1.89 -23.65 -10.88
C PRO A 317 2.05 -22.34 -11.64
N SER A 318 1.20 -22.07 -12.63
CA SER A 318 1.24 -20.84 -13.42
C SER A 318 0.76 -19.64 -12.59
N LEU A 319 -0.36 -19.81 -11.87
CA LEU A 319 -0.85 -18.80 -10.94
C LEU A 319 0.12 -18.55 -9.79
N ALA A 320 0.74 -19.57 -9.22
CA ALA A 320 1.67 -19.44 -8.11
C ALA A 320 2.89 -18.60 -8.47
N SER A 321 3.44 -18.81 -9.68
CA SER A 321 4.52 -17.98 -10.22
C SER A 321 4.09 -16.51 -10.33
N LEU A 322 2.91 -16.25 -10.89
CA LEU A 322 2.37 -14.90 -11.01
C LEU A 322 2.05 -14.27 -9.65
N ALA A 323 1.45 -15.02 -8.73
CA ALA A 323 1.03 -14.57 -7.42
C ALA A 323 2.24 -14.13 -6.58
N ARG A 324 3.29 -14.96 -6.49
CA ARG A 324 4.53 -14.57 -5.79
C ARG A 324 5.10 -13.26 -6.34
N ARG A 325 5.05 -13.08 -7.65
CA ARG A 325 5.56 -11.90 -8.35
C ARG A 325 4.73 -10.63 -8.12
N ILE A 326 3.41 -10.75 -8.01
CA ILE A 326 2.50 -9.61 -7.75
C ILE A 326 2.46 -9.29 -6.25
N LEU A 327 2.38 -10.30 -5.39
CA LEU A 327 2.30 -10.13 -3.95
C LEU A 327 3.58 -9.55 -3.35
N SER A 328 4.74 -9.80 -3.97
CA SER A 328 6.03 -9.23 -3.51
C SER A 328 6.17 -7.72 -3.76
N VAL A 329 5.22 -7.07 -4.43
CA VAL A 329 5.23 -5.62 -4.61
C VAL A 329 4.89 -4.96 -3.28
N PRO A 330 5.70 -4.04 -2.74
CA PRO A 330 5.35 -3.37 -1.50
C PRO A 330 4.26 -2.33 -1.76
N ALA A 331 3.23 -2.27 -0.92
CA ALA A 331 2.18 -1.26 -0.98
C ALA A 331 2.69 0.15 -0.65
N LEU A 332 3.72 0.23 0.20
CA LEU A 332 4.34 1.47 0.66
C LEU A 332 5.78 1.52 0.16
N ALA A 333 6.27 2.70 -0.26
CA ALA A 333 7.66 2.82 -0.65
C ALA A 333 8.56 2.58 0.58
N PRO A 334 9.52 1.63 0.54
CA PRO A 334 10.41 1.39 1.65
C PRO A 334 11.22 2.66 1.96
N LYS A 335 11.17 3.13 3.21
CA LYS A 335 12.00 4.26 3.67
C LYS A 335 13.03 3.73 4.66
N THR A 336 14.30 4.00 4.39
CA THR A 336 15.40 3.76 5.34
C THR A 336 15.81 5.12 5.93
N THR A 337 15.67 5.28 7.24
CA THR A 337 16.10 6.49 7.94
C THR A 337 17.55 6.34 8.39
N PHE A 338 18.33 7.42 8.23
CA PHE A 338 19.69 7.52 8.74
C PHE A 338 19.75 8.66 9.74
N GLU A 339 20.22 8.38 10.95
CA GLU A 339 20.60 9.43 11.87
C GLU A 339 21.99 9.94 11.47
N GLU A 340 22.05 11.16 10.93
CA GLU A 340 23.29 11.78 10.42
C GLU A 340 24.41 11.82 11.48
N ARG A 341 24.04 11.96 12.76
CA ARG A 341 24.95 11.89 13.91
C ARG A 341 25.67 10.55 14.08
N HIS A 342 25.15 9.47 13.48
CA HIS A 342 25.77 8.13 13.48
C HIS A 342 26.46 7.81 12.14
N ALA A 343 26.31 8.67 11.13
CA ALA A 343 26.82 8.45 9.78
C ALA A 343 28.21 9.06 9.60
N SER A 344 29.22 8.54 10.32
CA SER A 344 30.63 8.81 9.99
C SER A 344 31.12 8.00 8.77
N VAL A 345 30.19 7.49 7.97
CA VAL A 345 30.39 6.44 6.98
C VAL A 345 30.20 7.04 5.59
N GLN A 346 31.15 6.80 4.69
CA GLN A 346 31.04 7.30 3.32
C GLN A 346 29.82 6.63 2.63
N PRO A 347 29.14 7.32 1.70
CA PRO A 347 27.96 6.77 1.02
C PRO A 347 28.17 5.39 0.37
N GLU A 348 29.37 5.13 -0.14
CA GLU A 348 29.75 3.84 -0.74
C GLU A 348 29.79 2.72 0.32
N GLN A 349 30.30 3.03 1.51
CA GLN A 349 30.31 2.10 2.64
C GLN A 349 28.90 1.88 3.19
N LEU A 350 28.06 2.93 3.19
CA LEU A 350 26.66 2.85 3.61
C LEU A 350 25.86 1.88 2.73
N HIS A 351 26.06 1.95 1.42
CA HIS A 351 25.50 0.99 0.47
C HIS A 351 25.86 -0.45 0.82
N THR A 352 27.15 -0.73 1.03
CA THR A 352 27.62 -2.08 1.40
C THR A 352 27.02 -2.54 2.73
N PHE A 353 26.98 -1.69 3.75
CA PHE A 353 26.39 -2.05 5.04
C PHE A 353 24.91 -2.40 4.95
N LEU A 354 24.13 -1.64 4.18
CA LEU A 354 22.70 -1.89 4.03
C LEU A 354 22.41 -3.16 3.23
N MET A 355 23.20 -3.41 2.18
CA MET A 355 23.12 -4.65 1.42
C MET A 355 23.46 -5.85 2.31
N LEU A 356 24.58 -5.79 3.07
CA LEU A 356 24.97 -6.86 3.99
C LEU A 356 23.92 -7.07 5.09
N ARG A 357 23.44 -6.00 5.73
CA ARG A 357 22.36 -6.09 6.72
C ARG A 357 21.14 -6.78 6.13
N SER A 358 20.71 -6.38 4.95
CA SER A 358 19.58 -7.02 4.28
C SER A 358 19.82 -8.51 4.03
N MET A 359 21.04 -8.92 3.67
CA MET A 359 21.36 -10.33 3.45
C MET A 359 21.28 -11.11 4.78
N PHE A 360 21.83 -10.57 5.86
CA PHE A 360 21.75 -11.18 7.19
C PHE A 360 20.32 -11.24 7.74
N ASP A 361 19.52 -10.19 7.52
CA ASP A 361 18.12 -10.16 7.93
C ASP A 361 17.31 -11.22 7.15
N THR A 362 17.60 -11.45 5.86
CA THR A 362 16.95 -12.52 5.09
C THR A 362 17.39 -13.93 5.48
N GLU A 363 18.62 -14.12 5.97
CA GLU A 363 19.13 -15.43 6.42
C GLU A 363 18.67 -15.80 7.84
N ARG A 364 18.20 -14.84 8.65
CA ARG A 364 17.67 -15.11 10.00
C ARG A 364 16.25 -15.67 10.01
N ASP A 365 15.52 -15.51 8.92
CA ASP A 365 14.13 -15.95 8.76
C ASP A 365 14.00 -17.30 8.01
N GLU A 366 15.13 -17.96 7.68
CA GLU A 366 15.24 -19.38 7.29
C GLU A 366 15.72 -20.23 8.47
#